data_AF-A0A7J4QYH6-F1
#
_entry.id   AF-A0A7J4QYH6-F1
#
_cell.length_a   1.000
_cell.length_b   1.000
_cell.length_c   1.000
_cell.angle_alpha   90.00
_cell.angle_beta   90.00
_cell.angle_gamma   90.00
#
_symmetry.space_group_name_H-M   'P 1'
#
loop_
_entity.id
_entity.type
_entity.pdbx_description
1 polymer ?
#
loop_
_entity_poly.entity_id
_entity_poly.type
_entity_poly.pdbx_seq_one_letter_code
_entity_poly.pdbx_strand_id
1 'polypeptide(L)'
;MDKVLHVLANSAPDVNGYAVRTQMILQNQPQDVVGLTSPWYPQRETMIDNFTNNGVQYLRTVHPLHNQNKLSFGLKLVKRQTIKESGKQKQERNSNSNSKPSFVGKLFRAPGYFTKLAWKVVEEK
;
A
#
# COMPACT_ATOMS: atom_id res chain seq x y z
N MET A 1 27.49 -19.75 13.17
CA MET A 1 27.42 -18.99 11.91
C MET A 1 26.56 -17.78 12.18
N ASP A 2 27.07 -16.60 11.84
CA ASP A 2 26.36 -15.35 12.11
C ASP A 2 25.34 -15.10 10.99
N LYS A 3 24.12 -14.71 11.38
CA LYS A 3 23.04 -14.37 10.45
C LYS A 3 22.86 -12.86 10.42
N VAL A 4 22.81 -12.28 9.22
CA VAL A 4 22.67 -10.84 9.02
C VAL A 4 21.26 -10.52 8.53
N LEU A 5 20.56 -9.66 9.26
CA LEU A 5 19.26 -9.12 8.86
C LEU A 5 19.44 -7.76 8.19
N HIS A 6 19.09 -7.68 6.92
CA HIS A 6 19.03 -6.42 6.17
C HIS A 6 17.62 -5.87 6.17
N VAL A 7 17.44 -4.62 6.56
CA VAL A 7 16.13 -3.93 6.49
C VAL A 7 16.09 -3.08 5.22
N LEU A 8 15.20 -3.46 4.30
CA LEU A 8 15.16 -2.93 2.95
C LEU A 8 13.89 -2.12 2.74
N ALA A 9 14.06 -0.89 2.25
CA ALA A 9 12.95 -0.06 1.76
C ALA A 9 12.49 -0.48 0.36
N ASN A 10 13.22 -1.37 -0.30
CA ASN A 10 12.88 -1.84 -1.63
C ASN A 10 11.91 -3.03 -1.60
N SER A 11 11.51 -3.44 -2.80
CA SER A 11 10.62 -4.55 -3.08
C SER A 11 11.40 -5.79 -3.54
N ALA A 12 10.70 -6.88 -3.88
CA ALA A 12 11.36 -8.06 -4.48
C ALA A 12 12.21 -7.69 -5.73
N PRO A 13 13.23 -8.49 -6.09
CA PRO A 13 14.10 -8.19 -7.23
C PRO A 13 13.39 -8.07 -8.59
N ASP A 14 12.11 -8.39 -8.68
CA ASP A 14 11.30 -8.36 -9.89
C ASP A 14 10.57 -7.03 -10.15
N VAL A 15 10.72 -6.01 -9.29
CA VAL A 15 9.96 -4.74 -9.41
C VAL A 15 10.79 -3.53 -9.78
N ASN A 16 12.10 -3.54 -9.53
CA ASN A 16 12.96 -2.36 -9.68
C ASN A 16 14.42 -2.77 -9.89
N GLY A 17 15.16 -2.06 -10.75
CA GLY A 17 16.61 -2.24 -10.91
C GLY A 17 17.39 -2.10 -9.59
N TYR A 18 16.92 -1.27 -8.64
CA TYR A 18 17.49 -1.23 -7.29
C TYR A 18 17.32 -2.55 -6.55
N ALA A 19 16.18 -3.22 -6.70
CA ALA A 19 15.92 -4.50 -6.04
C ALA A 19 16.76 -5.64 -6.64
N VAL A 20 17.00 -5.62 -7.96
CA VAL A 20 17.94 -6.54 -8.61
C VAL A 20 19.36 -6.36 -8.04
N ARG A 21 19.84 -5.12 -7.94
CA ARG A 21 21.18 -4.83 -7.40
C ARG A 21 21.31 -5.26 -5.94
N THR A 22 20.31 -4.98 -5.11
CA THR A 22 20.28 -5.45 -3.72
C THR A 22 20.36 -6.97 -3.67
N GLN A 23 19.58 -7.69 -4.49
CA GLN A 23 19.64 -9.15 -4.54
C GLN A 23 21.02 -9.67 -4.92
N MET A 24 21.69 -9.07 -5.91
CA MET A 24 23.07 -9.43 -6.27
C MET A 24 24.05 -9.20 -5.11
N ILE A 25 23.92 -8.09 -4.37
CA ILE A 25 24.77 -7.80 -3.22
C ILE A 25 24.56 -8.86 -2.13
N LEU A 26 23.31 -9.15 -1.77
CA LEU A 26 22.96 -10.08 -0.70
C LEU A 26 23.39 -11.52 -1.01
N GLN A 27 23.26 -11.96 -2.26
CA GLN A 27 23.69 -13.30 -2.70
C GLN A 27 25.19 -13.55 -2.58
N ASN A 28 26.00 -12.51 -2.71
CA ASN A 28 27.46 -12.62 -2.72
C ASN A 28 28.08 -12.34 -1.34
N GLN A 29 27.26 -12.15 -0.30
CA GLN A 29 27.78 -12.04 1.06
C GLN A 29 28.19 -13.43 1.58
N PRO A 30 29.33 -13.52 2.30
CA PRO A 30 29.79 -14.79 2.87
C PRO A 30 28.96 -15.25 4.09
N GLN A 31 28.11 -14.38 4.66
CA GLN A 31 27.23 -14.69 5.77
C GLN A 31 25.88 -15.25 5.31
N ASP A 32 25.11 -15.83 6.23
CA ASP A 32 23.71 -16.17 5.98
C ASP A 32 22.86 -14.89 6.07
N VAL A 33 22.12 -14.59 5.00
CA VAL A 33 21.46 -13.30 4.78
C VAL A 33 19.95 -13.43 4.78
N VAL A 34 19.30 -12.57 5.56
CA VAL A 34 17.85 -12.41 5.55
C VAL A 34 17.50 -10.96 5.22
N GLY A 35 16.58 -10.73 4.29
CA GLY A 35 16.05 -9.41 3.99
C GLY A 35 14.68 -9.21 4.62
N LEU A 36 14.47 -8.17 5.42
CA LEU A 36 13.15 -7.69 5.81
C LEU A 36 12.73 -6.57 4.85
N THR A 37 11.58 -6.72 4.20
CA THR A 37 11.10 -5.76 3.21
C THR A 37 9.76 -5.16 3.62
N SER A 38 9.61 -3.86 3.38
CA SER A 38 8.33 -3.16 3.58
C SER A 38 7.30 -3.57 2.51
N PRO A 39 5.99 -3.45 2.77
CA PRO A 39 4.97 -3.86 1.83
C PRO A 39 4.56 -2.66 0.98
N TRP A 40 5.55 -2.01 0.34
CA TRP A 40 5.36 -0.77 -0.42
C TRP A 40 4.40 -0.93 -1.62
N TYR A 41 4.29 -2.16 -2.14
CA TYR A 41 3.35 -2.52 -3.22
C TYR A 41 2.34 -3.56 -2.71
N PRO A 42 1.40 -3.16 -1.83
CA PRO A 42 0.51 -4.12 -1.19
C PRO A 42 -0.47 -4.77 -2.18
N GLN A 43 -0.69 -4.20 -3.37
CA GLN A 43 -1.55 -4.81 -4.38
C GLN A 43 -0.89 -6.00 -5.09
N ARG A 44 0.44 -6.14 -4.97
CA ARG A 44 1.18 -7.16 -5.69
C ARG A 44 1.29 -8.41 -4.84
N GLU A 45 0.79 -9.53 -5.37
CA GLU A 45 0.75 -10.81 -4.67
C GLU A 45 2.15 -11.28 -4.24
N THR A 46 3.18 -11.02 -5.05
CA THR A 46 4.58 -11.36 -4.73
C THR A 46 5.18 -10.62 -3.53
N MET A 47 4.48 -9.61 -3.00
CA MET A 47 4.90 -8.80 -1.86
C MET A 47 4.12 -9.13 -0.58
N ILE A 48 3.18 -10.08 -0.63
CA ILE A 48 2.34 -10.46 0.51
C ILE A 48 3.08 -11.43 1.41
N ASP A 49 3.54 -12.53 0.83
CA ASP A 49 4.14 -13.64 1.57
C ASP A 49 5.66 -13.62 1.52
N ASN A 50 6.26 -14.21 2.55
CA ASN A 50 7.70 -14.46 2.58
C ASN A 50 8.10 -15.25 1.34
N PHE A 51 9.27 -14.92 0.77
CA PHE A 51 9.77 -15.63 -0.39
C PHE A 51 11.28 -15.86 -0.26
N THR A 52 11.77 -16.87 -0.97
CA THR A 52 13.20 -17.15 -1.07
C THR A 52 13.61 -16.99 -2.52
N ASN A 53 14.74 -16.34 -2.75
CA ASN A 53 15.30 -16.20 -4.09
C ASN A 53 16.81 -16.38 -4.00
N ASN A 54 17.32 -17.39 -4.73
CA ASN A 54 18.73 -17.74 -4.82
C ASN A 54 19.42 -17.81 -3.45
N GLY A 55 18.82 -18.54 -2.51
CA GLY A 55 19.37 -18.72 -1.16
C GLY A 55 19.11 -17.57 -0.19
N VAL A 56 18.71 -16.38 -0.66
CA VAL A 56 18.37 -15.24 0.21
C VAL A 56 16.91 -15.34 0.65
N GLN A 57 16.68 -15.37 1.95
CA GLN A 57 15.34 -15.39 2.54
C GLN A 57 14.82 -13.96 2.70
N TYR A 58 13.63 -13.69 2.17
CA TYR A 58 12.97 -12.40 2.32
C TYR A 58 11.72 -12.52 3.19
N LEU A 59 11.76 -11.83 4.33
CA LEU A 59 10.64 -11.62 5.22
C LEU A 59 9.82 -10.42 4.76
N ARG A 60 8.50 -10.59 4.71
CA ARG A 60 7.54 -9.53 4.38
C ARG A 60 6.90 -9.00 5.65
N THR A 61 6.89 -7.68 5.78
CA THR A 61 5.99 -7.04 6.74
C THR A 61 4.55 -7.09 6.21
N VAL A 62 3.59 -7.45 7.06
CA VAL A 62 2.18 -7.55 6.66
C VAL A 62 1.55 -6.16 6.51
N HIS A 63 1.06 -5.84 5.31
CA HIS A 63 0.29 -4.62 5.10
C HIS A 63 -1.11 -4.72 5.74
N PRO A 64 -1.70 -3.64 6.28
CA PRO A 64 -3.08 -3.65 6.81
C PRO A 64 -4.14 -4.17 5.85
N LEU A 65 -3.91 -4.05 4.54
CA LEU A 65 -4.77 -4.61 3.49
C LEU A 65 -4.97 -6.13 3.66
N HIS A 66 -3.88 -6.84 3.91
CA HIS A 66 -3.80 -8.31 3.98
C HIS A 66 -3.85 -8.86 5.41
N ASN A 67 -3.81 -7.97 6.40
CA ASN A 67 -3.92 -8.37 7.79
C ASN A 67 -5.33 -8.90 8.08
N GLN A 68 -5.42 -10.15 8.57
CA GLN A 68 -6.65 -10.84 8.93
C GLN A 68 -7.10 -10.52 10.37
N ASN A 69 -6.24 -9.92 11.19
CA ASN A 69 -6.53 -9.61 12.58
C ASN A 69 -7.33 -8.31 12.74
N LYS A 70 -7.85 -8.09 13.96
CA LYS A 70 -8.54 -6.85 14.32
C LYS A 70 -7.57 -5.66 14.23
N LEU A 71 -7.74 -4.85 13.18
CA LEU A 71 -6.95 -3.64 12.96
C LEU A 71 -7.35 -2.52 13.93
N SER A 72 -6.37 -1.75 14.38
CA SER A 72 -6.60 -0.48 15.08
C SER A 72 -7.24 0.55 14.12
N PHE A 73 -7.84 1.61 14.68
CA PHE A 73 -8.55 2.62 13.88
C PHE A 73 -7.67 3.25 12.79
N GLY A 74 -6.42 3.62 13.13
CA GLY A 74 -5.48 4.20 12.16
C GLY A 74 -5.16 3.24 11.01
N LEU A 75 -4.93 1.96 11.31
CA LEU A 75 -4.64 0.96 10.28
C LEU A 75 -5.86 0.64 9.40
N LYS A 76 -7.08 0.78 9.93
CA LYS A 76 -8.32 0.70 9.12
C LYS A 76 -8.40 1.85 8.12
N LEU A 77 -7.96 3.05 8.48
CA LEU A 77 -7.93 4.19 7.56
C LEU A 77 -6.91 3.95 6.43
N VAL A 78 -5.71 3.48 6.77
CA VAL A 78 -4.69 3.08 5.78
C VAL A 78 -5.26 2.04 4.82
N LYS A 79 -5.87 0.97 5.33
CA LYS A 79 -6.54 -0.06 4.50
C LYS A 79 -7.56 0.54 3.54
N ARG A 80 -8.43 1.45 4.00
CA ARG A 80 -9.44 2.11 3.17
C ARG A 80 -8.82 2.98 2.07
N GLN A 81 -7.76 3.72 2.39
CA GLN A 81 -7.04 4.55 1.42
C GLN A 81 -6.41 3.68 0.33
N THR A 82 -5.71 2.61 0.71
CA THR A 82 -5.08 1.67 -0.23
C THR A 82 -6.11 0.99 -1.16
N ILE A 83 -7.28 0.57 -0.64
CA ILE A 83 -8.34 -0.02 -1.49
C ILE A 83 -8.85 1.00 -2.51
N LYS A 84 -9.06 2.26 -2.10
CA LYS A 84 -9.53 3.34 -2.98
C LYS A 84 -8.54 3.62 -4.11
N GLU A 85 -7.24 3.68 -3.81
CA GLU A 85 -6.18 3.88 -4.80
C GLU A 85 -6.11 2.71 -5.79
N SER A 86 -6.22 1.47 -5.29
CA SER A 86 -6.23 0.27 -6.13
C SER A 86 -7.43 0.26 -7.09
N GLY A 87 -8.60 0.69 -6.61
CA GLY A 87 -9.80 0.83 -7.43
C GLY A 87 -9.65 1.87 -8.55
N LYS A 88 -8.98 3.00 -8.28
CA LYS A 88 -8.69 4.03 -9.29
C LYS A 88 -7.74 3.53 -10.37
N GLN A 89 -6.65 2.85 -9.99
CA GLN A 89 -5.72 2.25 -10.97
C GLN A 89 -6.42 1.24 -11.88
N LYS A 90 -7.34 0.44 -11.33
CA LYS A 90 -8.12 -0.53 -12.11
C LYS A 90 -9.13 0.17 -13.05
N GLN A 91 -9.73 1.27 -12.60
CA GLN A 91 -10.62 2.08 -13.44
C GLN A 91 -9.87 2.81 -14.56
N GLU A 92 -8.70 3.40 -14.30
CA GLU A 92 -7.87 4.06 -15.33
C GLU A 92 -7.41 3.07 -16.41
N ARG A 93 -7.06 1.83 -16.04
CA ARG A 93 -6.74 0.77 -17.01
C ARG A 93 -7.95 0.38 -17.87
N ASN A 94 -9.17 0.47 -17.35
CA ASN A 94 -10.40 0.10 -18.06
C ASN A 94 -11.09 1.27 -18.77
N SER A 95 -10.82 2.52 -18.37
CA SER A 95 -11.43 3.74 -18.94
C SER A 95 -10.81 4.17 -20.27
N ASN A 96 -9.89 3.38 -20.83
CA ASN A 96 -9.57 3.46 -22.25
C ASN A 96 -10.74 2.95 -23.14
N SER A 97 -11.85 2.53 -22.52
CA SER A 97 -13.15 2.40 -23.17
C SER A 97 -14.06 3.56 -22.72
N ASN A 98 -14.50 4.34 -23.70
CA ASN A 98 -15.46 5.44 -23.57
C ASN A 98 -16.63 5.05 -22.66
N SER A 99 -16.67 5.56 -21.43
CA SER A 99 -17.88 5.50 -20.62
C SER A 99 -18.12 6.79 -19.84
N LYS A 100 -19.35 7.27 -19.99
CA LYS A 100 -19.88 8.59 -19.58
C LYS A 100 -19.82 8.80 -18.05
N PRO A 101 -19.71 10.05 -17.57
CA PRO A 101 -19.62 10.33 -16.14
C PRO A 101 -20.94 10.03 -15.41
N SER A 102 -20.87 9.18 -14.39
CA SER A 102 -21.99 8.82 -13.53
C SER A 102 -22.35 9.96 -12.56
N PHE A 103 -23.63 10.35 -12.57
CA PHE A 103 -24.23 11.54 -11.95
C PHE A 103 -24.28 11.52 -10.40
N VAL A 104 -23.91 10.40 -9.76
CA VAL A 104 -24.10 10.15 -8.32
C VAL A 104 -23.10 10.90 -7.42
N GLY A 105 -21.97 11.34 -7.97
CA GLY A 105 -20.94 12.07 -7.21
C GLY A 105 -21.32 13.50 -6.78
N LYS A 106 -22.46 14.04 -7.24
CA LYS A 106 -22.90 15.40 -6.91
C LYS A 106 -23.71 15.49 -5.60
N LEU A 107 -24.26 14.40 -5.09
CA LEU A 107 -25.10 14.45 -3.87
C LEU A 107 -24.30 14.58 -2.56
N PHE A 108 -23.01 14.21 -2.55
CA PHE A 108 -22.19 14.22 -1.33
C PHE A 108 -21.42 15.54 -1.08
N ARG A 109 -21.62 16.58 -1.90
CA ARG A 109 -21.03 17.92 -1.69
C ARG A 109 -21.91 18.88 -0.86
N ALA A 110 -23.07 18.42 -0.39
CA ALA A 110 -24.05 19.24 0.34
C ALA A 110 -23.87 19.42 1.87
N PRO A 111 -22.92 18.80 2.62
CA PRO A 111 -22.87 19.05 4.07
C PRO A 111 -22.31 20.43 4.46
N GLY A 112 -21.51 21.07 3.58
CA GLY A 112 -20.86 22.35 3.90
C GLY A 112 -21.78 23.57 3.89
N TYR A 113 -22.96 23.48 3.27
CA TYR A 113 -23.92 24.58 3.26
C TYR A 113 -24.75 24.66 4.55
N PHE A 114 -25.04 23.51 5.17
CA PHE A 114 -25.81 23.48 6.43
C PHE A 114 -24.98 23.93 7.63
N THR A 115 -23.67 23.69 7.65
CA THR A 115 -22.79 24.17 8.71
C THR A 115 -22.62 25.70 8.71
N LYS A 116 -22.62 26.33 7.53
CA LYS A 116 -22.62 27.80 7.41
C LYS A 116 -23.90 28.44 7.92
N LEU A 117 -25.06 27.83 7.66
CA LEU A 117 -26.35 28.30 8.19
C LEU A 117 -26.42 28.14 9.71
N ALA A 118 -25.96 27.01 10.24
CA ALA A 118 -25.92 26.78 11.69
C ALA A 118 -24.97 27.74 12.42
N TRP A 119 -23.80 28.04 11.85
CA TRP A 119 -22.86 29.02 12.43
C TRP A 119 -23.46 30.43 12.48
N LYS A 120 -24.15 30.85 11.42
CA LYS A 120 -24.75 32.19 11.33
C LYS A 120 -25.89 32.40 12.34
N VAL A 121 -26.65 31.36 12.67
CA VAL A 121 -27.72 31.41 13.70
C VAL A 121 -27.14 31.49 15.12
N VAL A 122 -25.92 31.01 15.33
CA VAL A 122 -25.23 31.10 16.63
C VAL A 122 -24.61 32.49 16.86
N GLU A 123 -24.20 33.19 15.80
CA GLU A 123 -23.67 34.57 15.90
C GLU A 123 -24.76 35.63 16.18
N GLU A 124 -26.03 35.36 15.84
CA GLU A 124 -27.15 36.29 16.04
C GLU A 124 -27.82 36.15 17.42
N LYS A 125 -27.21 35.44 18.38
CA LYS A 125 -27.75 35.22 19.73
C LYS A 125 -26.79 35.66 20.83
#